data_AF-A0A7R9JPG7-F1
#
_entry.id   AF-A0A7R9JPG7-F1
#
_cell.length_a   1.000
_cell.length_b   1.000
_cell.length_c   1.000
_cell.angle_alpha   90.00
_cell.angle_beta   90.00
_cell.angle_gamma   90.00
#
_symmetry.space_group_name_H-M   'P 1'
#
loop_
_entity.id
_entity.type
_entity.pdbx_description
1 polymer ?
#
loop_
_entity_poly.entity_id
_entity_poly.type
_entity_poly.pdbx_seq_one_letter_code
_entity_poly.pdbx_strand_id
1 'polypeptide(L)'
;MMDHEEDFLNLFFTQVSQLNFEKAKELAERERESSKPGHSGPWGMLLTHLPQIAVAEHSYVDLGFLLPKNKGFLRKDNSLRSMYESSRTDFRRLEDMAKLACSDRTIITVANQLVQFCTARIELIDFYERMHLMGSGKLMKYEDLLAQIDNIVDKHALSFPHMVLTSIKAALSLECEILTHLLRSQLEMQMWRFLQSLMQLHGAHTRITAWERTLQNRESWKLGFGATFLKTNQLPALFQWLLKLKAAFVSKFSLYFYTTLAQQTQDMKMFTSKLTTDYYHKIQSFQRRNDAVAVLLVFDAHELEDYAGPGYHHPDKVTEPVHDMECYPIVVSYPVKPLNHMVNIVNVLTERAADLAAMDRVVFSFSAKEQSTYVMALCDPRMSLVVIFDSKKTEKDTHITNFVFDMSLQLRCNKVFANLKLSTK
;
A
#
# COMPACT_ATOMS: atom_id res chain seq x y z
N MET A 1 29.99 30.09 13.01
CA MET A 1 29.82 29.85 11.56
C MET A 1 29.26 28.45 11.35
N MET A 2 29.88 27.42 11.94
CA MET A 2 29.39 26.02 11.93
C MET A 2 27.92 25.88 12.42
N ASP A 3 27.57 26.51 13.54
CA ASP A 3 26.19 26.46 14.06
C ASP A 3 25.15 27.04 13.09
N HIS A 4 25.50 28.11 12.34
CA HIS A 4 24.58 28.75 11.39
C HIS A 4 24.30 27.87 10.17
N GLU A 5 25.34 27.25 9.59
CA GLU A 5 25.17 26.34 8.45
C GLU A 5 24.35 25.11 8.84
N GLU A 6 24.58 24.53 10.02
CA GLU A 6 23.81 23.40 10.54
C GLU A 6 22.36 23.77 10.85
N ASP A 7 22.13 24.92 11.48
CA ASP A 7 20.79 25.45 11.76
C ASP A 7 20.00 25.68 10.47
N PHE A 8 20.65 26.27 9.46
CA PHE A 8 20.05 26.45 8.14
C PHE A 8 19.68 25.09 7.51
N LEU A 9 20.61 24.14 7.47
CA LEU A 9 20.36 22.83 6.86
C LEU A 9 19.24 22.09 7.57
N ASN A 10 19.24 22.10 8.90
CA ASN A 10 18.19 21.50 9.72
C ASN A 10 16.82 22.13 9.41
N LEU A 11 16.75 23.46 9.32
CA LEU A 11 15.53 24.16 8.95
C LEU A 11 15.07 23.81 7.52
N PHE A 12 15.99 23.81 6.56
CA PHE A 12 15.70 23.45 5.16
C PHE A 12 15.10 22.04 5.06
N PHE A 13 15.77 21.03 5.62
CA PHE A 13 15.30 19.64 5.55
C PHE A 13 14.03 19.41 6.35
N THR A 14 13.84 20.15 7.46
CA THR A 14 12.56 20.17 8.17
C THR A 14 11.43 20.67 7.28
N GLN A 15 11.62 21.77 6.53
CA GLN A 15 10.61 22.25 5.58
C GLN A 15 10.32 21.21 4.48
N VAL A 16 11.35 20.55 3.93
CA VAL A 16 11.18 19.48 2.93
C VAL A 16 10.37 18.31 3.51
N SER A 17 10.71 17.82 4.70
CA SER A 17 10.01 16.71 5.37
C SER A 17 8.54 17.02 5.70
N GLN A 18 8.22 18.29 5.91
CA GLN A 18 6.87 18.79 6.17
C GLN A 18 6.10 19.15 4.88
N LEU A 19 6.68 18.85 3.71
CA LEU A 19 6.12 19.15 2.39
C LEU A 19 5.92 20.65 2.11
N ASN A 20 6.71 21.50 2.76
CA ASN A 20 6.76 22.95 2.55
C ASN A 20 7.83 23.30 1.51
N PHE A 21 7.72 22.73 0.31
CA PHE A 21 8.77 22.78 -0.71
C PHE A 21 9.08 24.19 -1.22
N GLU A 22 8.06 25.03 -1.44
CA GLU A 22 8.28 26.43 -1.84
C GLU A 22 9.03 27.22 -0.76
N LYS A 23 8.65 27.03 0.52
CA LYS A 23 9.36 27.67 1.63
C LYS A 23 10.80 27.15 1.75
N ALA A 24 11.04 25.86 1.56
CA ALA A 24 12.40 25.30 1.55
C ALA A 24 13.25 25.93 0.43
N LYS A 25 12.68 26.09 -0.76
CA LYS A 25 13.33 26.74 -1.90
C LYS A 25 13.65 28.22 -1.61
N GLU A 26 12.66 28.98 -1.11
CA GLU A 26 12.87 30.38 -0.72
C GLU A 26 13.96 30.54 0.33
N LEU A 27 14.03 29.64 1.32
CA LEU A 27 15.09 29.64 2.33
C LEU A 27 16.47 29.48 1.68
N ALA A 28 16.63 28.51 0.77
CA ALA A 28 17.90 28.29 0.08
C ALA A 28 18.30 29.45 -0.84
N GLU A 29 17.34 30.09 -1.52
CA GLU A 29 17.61 31.26 -2.36
C GLU A 29 18.05 32.47 -1.52
N ARG A 30 17.38 32.74 -0.39
CA ARG A 30 17.76 33.82 0.53
C ARG A 30 19.13 33.60 1.16
N GLU A 31 19.41 32.38 1.59
CA GLU A 31 20.71 32.03 2.17
C GLU A 31 21.84 32.24 1.14
N ARG A 32 21.59 31.86 -0.11
CA ARG A 32 22.53 32.07 -1.22
C ARG A 32 22.75 33.56 -1.53
N GLU A 33 21.72 34.38 -1.49
CA GLU A 33 21.82 35.84 -1.69
C GLU A 33 22.55 36.55 -0.55
N SER A 34 22.35 36.08 0.69
CA SER A 34 23.01 36.61 1.88
C SER A 34 24.50 36.23 1.97
N SER A 35 24.88 35.13 1.31
CA SER A 35 26.27 34.69 1.19
C SER A 35 27.04 35.63 0.24
N LYS A 36 28.05 36.36 0.75
CA LYS A 36 28.77 37.41 -0.01
C LYS A 36 29.27 36.91 -1.38
N PRO A 37 29.36 37.76 -2.43
CA PRO A 37 29.69 37.41 -3.83
C PRO A 37 31.04 36.70 -4.10
N GLY A 38 31.83 36.36 -3.08
CA GLY A 38 33.08 35.61 -3.17
C GLY A 38 33.01 34.16 -2.67
N HIS A 39 31.85 33.66 -2.21
CA HIS A 39 31.70 32.29 -1.70
C HIS A 39 31.43 31.26 -2.82
N SER A 40 32.30 31.20 -3.84
CA SER A 40 32.37 30.10 -4.81
C SER A 40 32.96 28.80 -4.20
N GLY A 41 32.80 28.61 -2.89
CA GLY A 41 33.26 27.44 -2.15
C GLY A 41 32.18 26.35 -2.05
N PRO A 42 32.49 25.22 -1.39
CA PRO A 42 31.57 24.09 -1.28
C PRO A 42 30.19 24.42 -0.68
N TRP A 43 30.11 25.38 0.24
CA TRP A 43 28.83 25.86 0.79
C TRP A 43 27.93 26.49 -0.27
N GLY A 44 28.46 27.40 -1.09
CA GLY A 44 27.70 28.04 -2.16
C GLY A 44 27.22 27.03 -3.22
N MET A 45 28.01 26.00 -3.49
CA MET A 45 27.59 24.90 -4.38
C MET A 45 26.49 24.05 -3.73
N LEU A 46 26.60 23.72 -2.44
CA LEU A 46 25.53 23.02 -1.71
C LEU A 46 24.21 23.78 -1.79
N LEU A 47 24.22 25.08 -1.47
CA LEU A 47 23.05 25.96 -1.59
C LEU A 47 22.47 26.02 -3.00
N THR A 48 23.31 25.87 -4.03
CA THR A 48 22.87 25.83 -5.43
C THR A 48 22.09 24.55 -5.74
N HIS A 49 22.44 23.42 -5.12
CA HIS A 49 21.83 22.12 -5.39
C HIS A 49 20.61 21.81 -4.49
N LEU A 50 20.54 22.34 -3.27
CA LEU A 50 19.44 22.08 -2.34
C LEU A 50 18.03 22.35 -2.91
N PRO A 51 17.77 23.44 -3.65
CA PRO A 51 16.46 23.67 -4.28
C PRO A 51 15.98 22.50 -5.16
N GLN A 52 16.89 21.79 -5.82
CA GLN A 52 16.52 20.65 -6.67
C GLN A 52 15.96 19.47 -5.86
N ILE A 53 16.43 19.28 -4.62
CA ILE A 53 15.85 18.29 -3.70
C ILE A 53 14.39 18.63 -3.38
N ALA A 54 14.09 19.90 -3.09
CA ALA A 54 12.71 20.31 -2.80
C ALA A 54 11.78 20.09 -4.00
N VAL A 55 12.24 20.39 -5.22
CA VAL A 55 11.46 20.16 -6.45
C VAL A 55 11.28 18.65 -6.70
N ALA A 56 12.32 17.85 -6.51
CA ALA A 56 12.25 16.39 -6.69
C ALA A 56 11.31 15.74 -5.66
N GLU A 57 11.39 16.13 -4.38
CA GLU A 57 10.52 15.59 -3.32
C GLU A 57 9.06 16.01 -3.53
N HIS A 58 8.80 17.24 -4.00
CA HIS A 58 7.45 17.66 -4.39
C HIS A 58 6.87 16.77 -5.49
N SER A 59 7.63 16.58 -6.57
CA SER A 59 7.21 15.70 -7.66
C SER A 59 7.08 14.23 -7.20
N TYR A 60 7.89 13.78 -6.25
CA TYR A 60 7.82 12.43 -5.69
C TYR A 60 6.52 12.17 -4.94
N VAL A 61 6.13 13.04 -4.01
CA VAL A 61 4.89 12.86 -3.23
C VAL A 61 3.62 13.00 -4.08
N ASP A 62 3.74 13.66 -5.24
CA ASP A 62 2.69 13.73 -6.25
C ASP A 62 2.75 12.59 -7.28
N LEU A 63 3.58 11.58 -7.06
CA LEU A 63 3.74 10.40 -7.92
C LEU A 63 4.14 10.78 -9.36
N GLY A 64 4.95 11.83 -9.51
CA GLY A 64 5.40 12.35 -10.80
C GLY A 64 6.16 11.36 -11.67
N PHE A 65 6.72 10.31 -11.05
CA PHE A 65 7.38 9.20 -11.74
C PHE A 65 6.41 8.23 -12.45
N LEU A 66 5.11 8.25 -12.13
CA LEU A 66 4.07 7.43 -12.78
C LEU A 66 3.25 8.18 -13.82
N LEU A 67 3.43 9.50 -13.95
CA LEU A 67 2.73 10.30 -14.96
C LEU A 67 3.17 9.85 -16.36
N PRO A 68 2.24 9.74 -17.33
CA PRO A 68 2.64 9.43 -18.69
C PRO A 68 3.61 10.51 -19.16
N LYS A 69 4.78 10.09 -19.68
CA LYS A 69 5.67 10.99 -20.42
C LYS A 69 4.80 11.70 -21.44
N ASN A 70 4.55 13.00 -21.25
CA ASN A 70 3.75 13.77 -22.18
C ASN A 70 4.29 13.50 -23.58
N LYS A 71 3.45 12.98 -24.49
CA LYS A 71 3.74 12.74 -25.90
C LYS A 71 3.90 14.06 -26.68
N GLY A 72 4.57 15.05 -26.08
CA GLY A 72 5.02 16.26 -26.72
C GLY A 72 6.38 15.98 -27.33
N PHE A 73 6.45 15.99 -28.65
CA PHE A 73 7.51 15.46 -29.53
C PHE A 73 8.94 16.03 -29.34
N LEU A 74 9.22 16.83 -28.30
CA LEU A 74 10.50 17.51 -28.11
C LEU A 74 10.94 17.74 -26.65
N ARG A 75 10.28 17.14 -25.63
CA ARG A 75 10.76 17.28 -24.24
C ARG A 75 11.75 16.16 -23.88
N LYS A 76 13.01 16.55 -23.69
CA LYS A 76 14.09 15.78 -23.06
C LYS A 76 13.55 15.00 -21.85
N ASP A 77 13.96 13.74 -21.70
CA ASP A 77 13.61 12.80 -20.62
C ASP A 77 13.95 13.32 -19.20
N ASN A 78 13.23 14.34 -18.74
CA ASN A 78 13.23 14.80 -17.34
C ASN A 78 12.26 13.94 -16.52
N SER A 79 12.52 12.63 -16.49
CA SER A 79 11.85 11.77 -15.51
C SER A 79 12.31 12.18 -14.11
N LEU A 80 11.44 12.02 -13.10
CA LEU A 80 11.82 12.29 -11.71
C LEU A 80 13.07 11.49 -11.29
N ARG A 81 13.22 10.26 -11.80
CA ARG A 81 14.43 9.45 -11.64
C ARG A 81 15.67 10.21 -12.12
N SER A 82 15.63 10.80 -13.31
CA SER A 82 16.72 11.61 -13.87
C SER A 82 17.09 12.79 -12.95
N MET A 83 16.12 13.39 -12.25
CA MET A 83 16.37 14.49 -11.31
C MET A 83 17.16 14.02 -10.08
N TYR A 84 16.79 12.87 -9.49
CA TYR A 84 17.54 12.27 -8.39
C TYR A 84 18.92 11.79 -8.84
N GLU A 85 19.06 11.24 -10.05
CA GLU A 85 20.35 10.84 -10.61
C GLU A 85 21.29 12.03 -10.86
N SER A 86 20.75 13.14 -11.36
CA SER A 86 21.51 14.39 -11.50
C SER A 86 21.94 14.91 -10.14
N SER A 87 21.02 15.02 -9.18
CA SER A 87 21.31 15.49 -7.82
C SER A 87 22.38 14.62 -7.15
N ARG A 88 22.26 13.30 -7.29
CA ARG A 88 23.26 12.34 -6.79
C ARG A 88 24.64 12.57 -7.40
N THR A 89 24.71 12.87 -8.69
CA THR A 89 25.98 13.16 -9.38
C THR A 89 26.58 14.47 -8.90
N ASP A 90 25.75 15.50 -8.73
CA ASP A 90 26.17 16.82 -8.27
C ASP A 90 26.68 16.78 -6.82
N PHE A 91 26.01 16.05 -5.92
CA PHE A 91 26.49 15.87 -4.54
C PHE A 91 27.77 15.05 -4.45
N ARG A 92 27.99 14.06 -5.32
CA ARG A 92 29.29 13.36 -5.40
C ARG A 92 30.41 14.30 -5.82
N ARG A 93 30.17 15.13 -6.84
CA ARG A 93 31.15 16.15 -7.26
C ARG A 93 31.44 17.16 -6.15
N LEU A 94 30.41 17.62 -5.44
CA LEU A 94 30.55 18.50 -4.29
C LEU A 94 31.39 17.84 -3.18
N GLU A 95 31.14 16.57 -2.87
CA GLU A 95 31.91 15.82 -1.88
C GLU A 95 33.40 15.77 -2.25
N ASP A 96 33.72 15.42 -3.50
CA ASP A 96 35.11 15.33 -3.98
C ASP A 96 35.81 16.70 -3.96
N MET A 97 35.11 17.75 -4.40
CA MET A 97 35.63 19.12 -4.35
C MET A 97 35.85 19.61 -2.92
N ALA A 98 34.93 19.33 -2.01
CA ALA A 98 35.03 19.73 -0.61
C ALA A 98 36.19 19.03 0.11
N LYS A 99 36.44 17.75 -0.22
CA LYS A 99 37.63 17.02 0.26
C LYS A 99 38.93 17.66 -0.24
N LEU A 100 39.01 17.97 -1.53
CA LEU A 100 40.21 18.59 -2.13
C LEU A 100 40.47 19.99 -1.57
N ALA A 101 39.41 20.76 -1.32
CA ALA A 101 39.50 22.10 -0.77
C ALA A 101 39.73 22.13 0.76
N CYS A 102 39.94 20.97 1.42
CA CYS A 102 40.04 20.84 2.88
C CYS A 102 38.91 21.58 3.61
N SER A 103 37.70 21.53 3.04
CA SER A 103 36.54 22.27 3.52
C SER A 103 35.88 21.57 4.71
N ASP A 104 34.84 22.21 5.26
CA ASP A 104 34.14 21.74 6.45
C ASP A 104 33.71 20.26 6.33
N ARG A 105 34.01 19.48 7.37
CA ARG A 105 33.64 18.08 7.51
C ARG A 105 32.12 17.90 7.46
N THR A 106 31.34 18.88 7.91
CA THR A 106 29.89 18.87 7.84
C THR A 106 29.40 18.87 6.38
N ILE A 107 29.95 19.73 5.52
CA ILE A 107 29.57 19.79 4.09
C ILE A 107 29.90 18.48 3.37
N ILE A 108 31.10 17.93 3.59
CA ILE A 108 31.52 16.64 3.02
C ILE A 108 30.54 15.53 3.45
N THR A 109 30.21 15.50 4.75
CA THR A 109 29.33 14.48 5.33
C THR A 109 27.91 14.60 4.79
N VAL A 110 27.35 15.81 4.75
CA VAL A 110 26.00 16.06 4.23
C VAL A 110 25.90 15.73 2.74
N ALA A 111 26.88 16.14 1.94
CA ALA A 111 26.92 15.81 0.50
C ALA A 111 26.91 14.29 0.28
N ASN A 112 27.78 13.54 0.97
CA ASN A 112 27.82 12.08 0.90
C ASN A 112 26.48 11.44 1.31
N GLN A 113 25.87 11.95 2.37
CA GLN A 113 24.62 11.41 2.90
C GLN A 113 23.41 11.74 2.00
N LEU A 114 23.42 12.87 1.29
CA LEU A 114 22.42 13.19 0.27
C LEU A 114 22.52 12.26 -0.95
N VAL A 115 23.72 11.77 -1.31
CA VAL A 115 23.89 10.72 -2.33
C VAL A 115 23.16 9.44 -1.94
N GLN A 116 23.25 9.05 -0.66
CA GLN A 116 22.55 7.89 -0.12
C GLN A 116 21.03 8.12 -0.10
N PHE A 117 20.57 9.30 0.31
CA PHE A 117 19.14 9.67 0.27
C PHE A 117 18.56 9.60 -1.15
N CYS A 118 19.23 10.21 -2.14
CA CYS A 118 18.79 10.14 -3.54
C CYS A 118 18.76 8.68 -4.05
N THR A 119 19.68 7.83 -3.58
CA THR A 119 19.69 6.41 -3.95
C THR A 119 18.48 5.68 -3.38
N ALA A 120 18.16 5.89 -2.10
CA ALA A 120 16.97 5.31 -1.47
C ALA A 120 15.67 5.75 -2.18
N ARG A 121 15.58 7.03 -2.60
CA ARG A 121 14.44 7.53 -3.38
C ARG A 121 14.30 6.87 -4.74
N ILE A 122 15.40 6.66 -5.46
CA ILE A 122 15.39 5.94 -6.74
C ILE A 122 14.87 4.50 -6.55
N GLU A 123 15.33 3.81 -5.51
CA GLU A 123 14.89 2.45 -5.20
C GLU A 123 13.41 2.39 -4.81
N LEU A 124 12.90 3.40 -4.10
CA LEU A 124 11.47 3.51 -3.84
C LEU A 124 10.66 3.81 -5.11
N ILE A 125 11.17 4.61 -6.04
CA ILE A 125 10.54 4.80 -7.35
C ILE A 125 10.42 3.46 -8.07
N ASP A 126 11.51 2.68 -8.14
CA ASP A 126 11.51 1.32 -8.71
C ASP A 126 10.47 0.43 -8.04
N PHE A 127 10.36 0.51 -6.72
CA PHE A 127 9.39 -0.25 -5.94
C PHE A 127 7.95 0.12 -6.29
N TYR A 128 7.60 1.41 -6.35
CA TYR A 128 6.26 1.87 -6.72
C TYR A 128 5.91 1.55 -8.18
N GLU A 129 6.85 1.68 -9.11
CA GLU A 129 6.67 1.30 -10.51
C GLU A 129 6.37 -0.20 -10.63
N ARG A 130 7.09 -1.05 -9.90
CA ARG A 130 6.83 -2.49 -9.84
C ARG A 130 5.45 -2.78 -9.25
N MET A 131 5.08 -2.16 -8.13
CA MET A 131 3.75 -2.30 -7.54
C MET A 131 2.63 -1.95 -8.53
N HIS A 132 2.78 -0.84 -9.26
CA HIS A 132 1.81 -0.41 -10.27
C HIS A 132 1.66 -1.45 -11.39
N LEU A 133 2.78 -1.95 -11.93
CA LEU A 133 2.79 -2.97 -12.97
C LEU A 133 2.11 -4.26 -12.50
N MET A 134 2.43 -4.71 -11.29
CA MET A 134 1.82 -5.90 -10.68
C MET A 134 0.32 -5.74 -10.44
N GLY A 135 -0.14 -4.53 -10.13
CA GLY A 135 -1.56 -4.21 -9.96
C GLY A 135 -2.42 -4.47 -11.20
N SER A 136 -1.82 -4.55 -12.39
CA SER A 136 -2.51 -4.91 -13.64
C SER A 136 -2.55 -6.42 -13.89
N GLY A 137 -1.82 -7.21 -13.10
CA GLY A 137 -1.79 -8.67 -13.18
C GLY A 137 -2.99 -9.34 -12.53
N LYS A 138 -3.05 -10.68 -12.62
CA LYS A 138 -4.12 -11.49 -12.03
C LYS A 138 -4.00 -11.61 -10.50
N LEU A 139 -2.78 -11.69 -9.99
CA LEU A 139 -2.45 -11.89 -8.58
C LEU A 139 -1.29 -10.98 -8.17
N MET A 140 -1.43 -10.31 -7.04
CA MET A 140 -0.35 -9.61 -6.38
C MET A 140 0.55 -10.62 -5.65
N LYS A 141 1.86 -10.57 -5.89
CA LYS A 141 2.84 -11.33 -5.12
C LYS A 141 3.33 -10.46 -3.97
N TYR A 142 2.61 -10.51 -2.85
CA TYR A 142 2.87 -9.62 -1.72
C TYR A 142 4.19 -9.98 -1.02
N GLU A 143 4.63 -11.23 -1.08
CA GLU A 143 5.90 -11.73 -0.54
C GLU A 143 7.09 -11.09 -1.26
N ASP A 144 7.07 -11.06 -2.59
CA ASP A 144 8.12 -10.44 -3.42
C ASP A 144 8.23 -8.93 -3.13
N LEU A 145 7.08 -8.25 -2.98
CA LEU A 145 7.03 -6.84 -2.64
C LEU A 145 7.53 -6.58 -1.22
N LEU A 146 7.14 -7.42 -0.26
CA LEU A 146 7.59 -7.29 1.12
C LEU A 146 9.11 -7.49 1.24
N ALA A 147 9.65 -8.53 0.60
CA ALA A 147 11.09 -8.77 0.57
C ALA A 147 11.86 -7.60 -0.06
N GLN A 148 11.29 -6.95 -1.08
CA GLN A 148 11.93 -5.79 -1.70
C GLN A 148 11.92 -4.57 -0.77
N ILE A 149 10.81 -4.23 -0.11
CA ILE A 149 10.78 -3.08 0.80
C ILE A 149 11.62 -3.33 2.05
N ASP A 150 11.63 -4.55 2.59
CA ASP A 150 12.48 -4.92 3.72
C ASP A 150 13.98 -4.77 3.35
N ASN A 151 14.38 -5.16 2.14
CA ASN A 151 15.75 -4.93 1.66
C ASN A 151 16.10 -3.44 1.55
N ILE A 152 15.19 -2.60 1.04
CA ILE A 152 15.40 -1.14 0.98
C ILE A 152 15.57 -0.57 2.40
N VAL A 153 14.72 -0.99 3.33
CA VAL A 153 14.79 -0.59 4.74
C VAL A 153 16.12 -0.99 5.37
N ASP A 154 16.50 -2.26 5.25
CA ASP A 154 17.73 -2.80 5.85
C ASP A 154 18.98 -2.13 5.27
N LYS A 155 19.03 -1.96 3.94
CA LYS A 155 20.12 -1.29 3.23
C LYS A 155 20.32 0.15 3.70
N HIS A 156 19.23 0.84 4.03
CA HIS A 156 19.26 2.26 4.40
C HIS A 156 19.08 2.55 5.89
N ALA A 157 18.94 1.54 6.75
CA ALA A 157 18.74 1.69 8.19
C ALA A 157 19.81 2.59 8.85
N LEU A 158 21.08 2.35 8.51
CA LEU A 158 22.24 3.09 9.00
C LEU A 158 22.69 4.22 8.07
N SER A 159 21.98 4.45 6.97
CA SER A 159 22.31 5.52 6.03
C SER A 159 21.98 6.90 6.62
N PHE A 160 22.73 7.91 6.15
CA PHE A 160 22.55 9.32 6.43
C PHE A 160 22.25 9.73 7.90
N PRO A 161 23.15 9.40 8.86
CA PRO A 161 22.94 9.64 10.30
C PRO A 161 23.17 11.08 10.77
N HIS A 162 23.60 12.02 9.91
CA HIS A 162 23.89 13.39 10.32
C HIS A 162 22.63 14.07 10.85
N MET A 163 22.75 14.80 11.97
CA MET A 163 21.58 15.34 12.69
C MET A 163 20.71 16.25 11.83
N VAL A 164 21.31 17.08 10.96
CA VAL A 164 20.59 17.96 10.03
C VAL A 164 19.70 17.21 9.02
N LEU A 165 19.95 15.91 8.77
CA LEU A 165 19.18 15.07 7.86
C LEU A 165 18.12 14.20 8.59
N THR A 166 18.01 14.32 9.91
CA THR A 166 17.10 13.50 10.73
C THR A 166 15.65 13.61 10.25
N SER A 167 15.21 14.80 9.85
CA SER A 167 13.82 15.06 9.44
C SER A 167 13.46 14.34 8.12
N ILE A 168 14.32 14.40 7.11
CA ILE A 168 14.11 13.66 5.85
C ILE A 168 14.30 12.14 6.03
N LYS A 169 15.20 11.72 6.93
CA LYS A 169 15.34 10.30 7.31
C LYS A 169 14.07 9.77 7.95
N ALA A 170 13.50 10.53 8.89
CA ALA A 170 12.26 10.16 9.55
C ALA A 170 11.09 10.07 8.55
N ALA A 171 11.00 11.01 7.60
CA ALA A 171 9.98 10.98 6.55
C ALA A 171 10.09 9.74 5.66
N LEU A 172 11.30 9.41 5.19
CA LEU A 172 11.56 8.20 4.39
C LEU A 172 11.26 6.92 5.16
N SER A 173 11.68 6.86 6.43
CA SER A 173 11.44 5.69 7.30
C SER A 173 9.95 5.49 7.55
N LEU A 174 9.22 6.56 7.84
CA LEU A 174 7.78 6.53 8.05
C LEU A 174 7.03 5.97 6.84
N GLU A 175 7.41 6.40 5.63
CA GLU A 175 6.86 5.87 4.38
C GLU A 175 7.10 4.36 4.23
N CYS A 176 8.35 3.92 4.41
CA CYS A 176 8.71 2.51 4.29
C CYS A 176 8.00 1.64 5.35
N GLU A 177 7.89 2.13 6.58
CA GLU A 177 7.18 1.43 7.65
C GLU A 177 5.68 1.28 7.35
N ILE A 178 5.04 2.30 6.78
CA ILE A 178 3.63 2.21 6.36
C ILE A 178 3.47 1.12 5.29
N LEU A 179 4.31 1.14 4.26
CA LEU A 179 4.29 0.14 3.18
C LEU A 179 4.49 -1.27 3.73
N THR A 180 5.48 -1.45 4.61
CA THR A 180 5.82 -2.72 5.24
C THR A 180 4.63 -3.26 6.05
N HIS A 181 4.03 -2.44 6.90
CA HIS A 181 2.84 -2.84 7.68
C HIS A 181 1.64 -3.19 6.79
N LEU A 182 1.38 -2.40 5.74
CA LEU A 182 0.28 -2.68 4.82
C LEU A 182 0.51 -4.00 4.06
N LEU A 183 1.71 -4.24 3.52
CA LEU A 183 2.04 -5.47 2.79
C LEU A 183 2.02 -6.70 3.70
N ARG A 184 2.61 -6.61 4.90
CA ARG A 184 2.51 -7.69 5.91
C ARG A 184 1.06 -8.00 6.26
N SER A 185 0.22 -6.98 6.42
CA SER A 185 -1.21 -7.23 6.70
C SER A 185 -1.92 -8.02 5.60
N GLN A 186 -1.54 -7.86 4.32
CA GLN A 186 -2.10 -8.67 3.24
C GLN A 186 -1.69 -10.14 3.33
N LEU A 187 -0.41 -10.40 3.57
CA LEU A 187 0.10 -11.76 3.73
C LEU A 187 -0.59 -12.47 4.90
N GLU A 188 -0.69 -11.81 6.06
CA GLU A 188 -1.35 -12.38 7.23
C GLU A 188 -2.86 -12.62 6.97
N MET A 189 -3.51 -11.76 6.19
CA MET A 189 -4.91 -11.95 5.79
C MET A 189 -5.09 -13.13 4.82
N GLN A 190 -4.15 -13.33 3.88
CA GLN A 190 -4.15 -14.48 2.96
C GLN A 190 -3.97 -15.81 3.69
N MET A 191 -3.30 -15.79 4.85
CA MET A 191 -3.14 -16.93 5.75
C MET A 191 -4.23 -17.02 6.83
N TRP A 192 -5.24 -16.13 6.76
CA TRP A 192 -6.35 -16.04 7.71
C TRP A 192 -5.93 -15.87 9.19
N ARG A 193 -4.82 -15.17 9.45
CA ARG A 193 -4.28 -14.90 10.79
C ARG A 193 -4.81 -13.58 11.36
N PHE A 194 -5.81 -13.67 12.24
CA PHE A 194 -6.55 -12.51 12.76
C PHE A 194 -5.68 -11.47 13.48
N LEU A 195 -5.00 -11.87 14.55
CA LEU A 195 -4.29 -10.93 15.43
C LEU A 195 -3.13 -10.25 14.69
N GLN A 196 -2.36 -11.01 13.92
CA GLN A 196 -1.23 -10.54 13.14
C GLN A 196 -1.71 -9.52 12.11
N SER A 197 -2.75 -9.85 11.34
CA SER A 197 -3.38 -8.91 10.40
C SER A 197 -3.83 -7.61 11.08
N LEU A 198 -4.49 -7.72 12.25
CA LEU A 198 -4.97 -6.57 13.02
C LEU A 198 -3.83 -5.68 13.52
N MET A 199 -2.79 -6.28 14.10
CA MET A 199 -1.61 -5.55 14.59
C MET A 199 -0.90 -4.81 13.46
N GLN A 200 -0.73 -5.44 12.31
CA GLN A 200 -0.11 -4.80 11.14
C GLN A 200 -0.97 -3.64 10.60
N LEU A 201 -2.29 -3.83 10.46
CA LEU A 201 -3.21 -2.75 10.06
C LEU A 201 -3.23 -1.59 11.05
N HIS A 202 -3.20 -1.87 12.35
CA HIS A 202 -3.10 -0.84 13.37
C HIS A 202 -1.76 -0.11 13.30
N GLY A 203 -0.65 -0.83 13.12
CA GLY A 203 0.69 -0.27 12.90
C GLY A 203 0.74 0.70 11.73
N ALA A 204 0.13 0.34 10.59
CA ALA A 204 -0.02 1.22 9.44
C ALA A 204 -0.90 2.44 9.76
N HIS A 205 -2.04 2.24 10.43
CA HIS A 205 -2.95 3.32 10.79
C HIS A 205 -2.27 4.38 11.67
N THR A 206 -1.57 3.96 12.72
CA THR A 206 -0.87 4.86 13.65
C THR A 206 0.15 5.73 12.93
N ARG A 207 0.91 5.15 11.98
CA ARG A 207 1.91 5.86 11.17
C ARG A 207 1.30 6.80 10.15
N ILE A 208 0.25 6.37 9.46
CA ILE A 208 -0.49 7.24 8.54
C ILE A 208 -1.07 8.44 9.29
N THR A 209 -1.63 8.24 10.48
CA THR A 209 -2.13 9.34 11.31
C THR A 209 -1.01 10.23 11.84
N ALA A 210 0.16 9.67 12.15
CA ALA A 210 1.34 10.47 12.49
C ALA A 210 1.78 11.36 11.32
N TRP A 211 1.82 10.82 10.09
CA TRP A 211 2.07 11.60 8.88
C TRP A 211 0.99 12.66 8.65
N GLU A 212 -0.29 12.32 8.80
CA GLU A 212 -1.39 13.27 8.63
C GLU A 212 -1.25 14.50 9.53
N ARG A 213 -0.81 14.32 10.78
CA ARG A 213 -0.58 15.42 11.73
C ARG A 213 0.52 16.37 11.26
N THR A 214 1.54 15.90 10.55
CA THR A 214 2.57 16.79 9.99
C THR A 214 2.01 17.64 8.85
N LEU A 215 0.98 17.16 8.14
CA LEU A 215 0.29 17.89 7.07
C LEU A 215 -0.74 18.90 7.60
N GLN A 216 -1.37 18.64 8.75
CA GLN A 216 -2.40 19.51 9.34
C GLN A 216 -1.84 20.78 9.98
N ASN A 217 -0.55 20.82 10.32
CA ASN A 217 0.15 22.02 10.83
C ASN A 217 0.40 23.10 9.76
N ARG A 218 -0.21 22.97 8.57
CA ARG A 218 -0.24 24.00 7.53
C ARG A 218 -1.28 25.07 7.90
N GLU A 219 -0.87 26.09 8.65
CA GLU A 219 -1.73 27.22 9.09
C GLU A 219 -2.47 27.94 7.94
N SER A 220 -2.04 27.78 6.69
CA SER A 220 -2.66 28.40 5.51
C SER A 220 -3.84 27.62 4.90
N TRP A 221 -4.23 26.47 5.45
CA TRP A 221 -5.24 25.60 4.81
C TRP A 221 -6.68 25.84 5.29
N LYS A 222 -6.88 26.70 6.30
CA LYS A 222 -8.20 26.97 6.90
C LYS A 222 -8.81 28.34 6.63
N LEU A 223 -8.13 29.24 5.91
CA LEU A 223 -8.66 30.60 5.65
C LEU A 223 -8.95 30.82 4.16
N GLY A 224 -9.97 30.10 3.68
CA GLY A 224 -10.66 30.41 2.43
C GLY A 224 -12.16 30.44 2.69
N PHE A 225 -12.66 31.52 3.28
CA PHE A 225 -14.09 31.82 3.36
C PHE A 225 -14.63 32.05 1.93
N GLY A 226 -15.04 30.97 1.26
CA GLY A 226 -15.59 31.02 -0.11
C GLY A 226 -15.79 29.64 -0.77
N ALA A 227 -15.94 28.57 0.01
CA ALA A 227 -15.99 27.20 -0.47
C ALA A 227 -17.39 26.81 -0.98
N THR A 228 -17.57 26.62 -2.31
CA THR A 228 -18.51 25.58 -2.81
C THR A 228 -18.34 25.04 -4.24
N PHE A 229 -17.32 25.34 -5.07
CA PHE A 229 -17.32 24.79 -6.45
C PHE A 229 -16.03 24.16 -7.02
N LEU A 230 -14.89 24.18 -6.34
CA LEU A 230 -13.67 23.47 -6.80
C LEU A 230 -12.93 22.81 -5.62
N LYS A 231 -13.46 21.70 -5.09
CA LYS A 231 -12.74 20.87 -4.12
C LYS A 231 -11.89 19.84 -4.87
N THR A 232 -10.72 20.25 -5.37
CA THR A 232 -9.64 19.29 -5.66
C THR A 232 -9.03 18.86 -4.33
N ASN A 233 -8.88 17.55 -4.16
CA ASN A 233 -8.44 16.90 -2.94
C ASN A 233 -7.02 17.38 -2.58
N GLN A 234 -6.86 18.17 -1.51
CA GLN A 234 -5.64 18.97 -1.25
C GLN A 234 -4.43 18.16 -0.73
N LEU A 235 -4.59 16.88 -0.37
CA LEU A 235 -3.49 16.05 0.15
C LEU A 235 -2.53 15.57 -0.98
N PRO A 236 -1.24 15.31 -0.70
CA PRO A 236 -0.32 14.74 -1.70
C PRO A 236 -0.84 13.41 -2.28
N ALA A 237 -0.58 13.17 -3.56
CA ALA A 237 -1.12 12.00 -4.28
C ALA A 237 -0.74 10.66 -3.61
N LEU A 238 0.52 10.52 -3.21
CA LEU A 238 1.03 9.33 -2.53
C LEU A 238 0.28 9.08 -1.21
N PHE A 239 0.10 10.11 -0.40
CA PHE A 239 -0.62 9.99 0.87
C PHE A 239 -2.09 9.60 0.67
N GLN A 240 -2.76 10.21 -0.32
CA GLN A 240 -4.12 9.82 -0.68
C GLN A 240 -4.22 8.35 -1.12
N TRP A 241 -3.22 7.87 -1.87
CA TRP A 241 -3.18 6.47 -2.28
C TRP A 241 -2.97 5.53 -1.09
N LEU A 242 -2.07 5.85 -0.16
CA LEU A 242 -1.86 5.07 1.07
C LEU A 242 -3.15 4.97 1.91
N LEU A 243 -3.92 6.07 2.02
CA LEU A 243 -5.23 6.06 2.67
C LEU A 243 -6.22 5.11 1.98
N LYS A 244 -6.29 5.14 0.65
CA LYS A 244 -7.15 4.25 -0.14
C LYS A 244 -6.73 2.79 0.01
N LEU A 245 -5.43 2.52 0.00
CA LEU A 245 -4.87 1.19 0.21
C LEU A 245 -5.24 0.63 1.57
N LYS A 246 -4.99 1.39 2.64
CA LYS A 246 -5.40 1.02 4.00
C LYS A 246 -6.91 0.76 4.08
N ALA A 247 -7.74 1.63 3.50
CA ALA A 247 -9.19 1.48 3.57
C ALA A 247 -9.71 0.22 2.83
N ALA A 248 -9.13 -0.10 1.68
CA ALA A 248 -9.42 -1.35 0.97
C ALA A 248 -9.04 -2.57 1.82
N PHE A 249 -7.88 -2.53 2.48
CA PHE A 249 -7.41 -3.63 3.33
C PHE A 249 -8.26 -3.79 4.57
N VAL A 250 -8.70 -2.70 5.20
CA VAL A 250 -9.67 -2.74 6.32
C VAL A 250 -11.02 -3.31 5.86
N SER A 251 -11.47 -2.98 4.65
CA SER A 251 -12.70 -3.54 4.08
C SER A 251 -12.60 -5.06 3.90
N LYS A 252 -11.47 -5.54 3.35
CA LYS A 252 -11.17 -6.98 3.22
C LYS A 252 -11.07 -7.68 4.57
N PHE A 253 -10.29 -7.13 5.51
CA PHE A 253 -10.15 -7.62 6.87
C PHE A 253 -11.51 -7.79 7.56
N SER A 254 -12.38 -6.80 7.42
CA SER A 254 -13.71 -6.81 8.03
C SER A 254 -14.59 -7.95 7.51
N LEU A 255 -14.40 -8.36 6.24
CA LEU A 255 -15.08 -9.51 5.68
C LEU A 255 -14.45 -10.82 6.14
N TYR A 256 -13.13 -10.96 6.04
CA TYR A 256 -12.41 -12.21 6.36
C TYR A 256 -12.53 -12.58 7.83
N PHE A 257 -12.69 -11.59 8.70
CA PHE A 257 -12.85 -11.80 10.13
C PHE A 257 -14.22 -11.35 10.63
N TYR A 258 -15.23 -11.31 9.76
CA TYR A 258 -16.57 -10.81 10.10
C TYR A 258 -17.15 -11.52 11.32
N THR A 259 -17.04 -12.86 11.40
CA THR A 259 -17.57 -13.63 12.53
C THR A 259 -16.84 -13.29 13.84
N THR A 260 -15.51 -13.19 13.82
CA THR A 260 -14.72 -12.78 15.00
C THR A 260 -15.06 -11.36 15.44
N LEU A 261 -15.17 -10.43 14.48
CA LEU A 261 -15.51 -9.03 14.76
C LEU A 261 -16.94 -8.87 15.28
N ALA A 262 -17.90 -9.62 14.74
CA ALA A 262 -19.29 -9.59 15.17
C ALA A 262 -19.48 -10.06 16.61
N GLN A 263 -18.60 -10.94 17.12
CA GLN A 263 -18.60 -11.35 18.53
C GLN A 263 -18.07 -10.26 19.47
N GLN A 264 -17.25 -9.34 18.97
CA GLN A 264 -16.56 -8.31 19.75
C GLN A 264 -17.15 -6.91 19.55
N THR A 265 -18.03 -6.73 18.57
CA THR A 265 -18.61 -5.44 18.18
C THR A 265 -20.10 -5.43 18.44
N GLN A 266 -20.60 -4.47 19.22
CA GLN A 266 -22.02 -4.38 19.56
C GLN A 266 -22.93 -4.18 18.34
N ASP A 267 -22.48 -3.42 17.32
CA ASP A 267 -23.21 -3.24 16.06
C ASP A 267 -22.27 -3.37 14.84
N MET A 268 -22.10 -4.62 14.39
CA MET A 268 -21.26 -4.92 13.23
C MET A 268 -21.79 -4.30 11.93
N LYS A 269 -23.11 -4.10 11.78
CA LYS A 269 -23.70 -3.51 10.56
C LYS A 269 -23.40 -2.02 10.47
N MET A 270 -23.47 -1.30 11.59
CA MET A 270 -23.07 0.10 11.64
C MET A 270 -21.56 0.26 11.40
N PHE A 271 -20.76 -0.70 11.86
CA PHE A 271 -19.32 -0.71 11.59
C PHE A 271 -19.04 -0.88 10.08
N THR A 272 -19.63 -1.90 9.43
CA THR A 272 -19.35 -2.18 8.01
C THR A 272 -19.86 -1.10 7.06
N SER A 273 -20.95 -0.39 7.42
CA SER A 273 -21.50 0.68 6.58
C SER A 273 -20.59 1.92 6.47
N LYS A 274 -19.66 2.09 7.41
CA LYS A 274 -18.66 3.17 7.38
C LYS A 274 -17.42 2.83 6.56
N LEU A 275 -17.28 1.57 6.13
CA LEU A 275 -16.15 1.12 5.32
C LEU A 275 -16.25 1.65 3.90
N THR A 276 -15.10 1.75 3.23
CA THR A 276 -15.07 2.10 1.81
C THR A 276 -15.81 1.09 0.94
N THR A 277 -15.88 -0.17 1.37
CA THR A 277 -16.72 -1.18 0.72
C THR A 277 -17.28 -2.16 1.76
N ASP A 278 -18.60 -2.19 1.88
CA ASP A 278 -19.30 -3.20 2.67
C ASP A 278 -19.49 -4.48 1.85
N TYR A 279 -18.48 -5.34 1.88
CA TYR A 279 -18.50 -6.62 1.19
C TYR A 279 -19.55 -7.59 1.74
N TYR A 280 -19.81 -7.55 3.05
CA TYR A 280 -20.80 -8.42 3.67
C TYR A 280 -22.21 -8.05 3.18
N HIS A 281 -22.53 -6.75 3.12
CA HIS A 281 -23.79 -6.28 2.54
C HIS A 281 -23.92 -6.63 1.05
N LYS A 282 -22.82 -6.57 0.26
CA LYS A 282 -22.84 -7.03 -1.14
C LYS A 282 -23.23 -8.51 -1.25
N ILE A 283 -22.67 -9.35 -0.40
CA ILE A 283 -23.02 -10.77 -0.31
C ILE A 283 -24.52 -10.94 0.03
N GLN A 284 -25.01 -10.24 1.05
CA GLN A 284 -26.43 -10.32 1.45
C GLN A 284 -27.37 -9.90 0.33
N SER A 285 -27.07 -8.78 -0.31
CA SER A 285 -27.88 -8.24 -1.40
C SER A 285 -27.86 -9.16 -2.62
N PHE A 286 -26.72 -9.75 -2.96
CA PHE A 286 -26.64 -10.73 -4.04
C PHE A 286 -27.44 -12.00 -3.72
N GLN A 287 -27.27 -12.58 -2.53
CA GLN A 287 -27.97 -13.79 -2.12
C GLN A 287 -29.49 -13.61 -2.23
N ARG A 288 -30.05 -12.53 -1.63
CA ARG A 288 -31.50 -12.26 -1.65
C ARG A 288 -32.03 -11.97 -3.04
N ARG A 289 -31.27 -11.26 -3.88
CA ARG A 289 -31.71 -10.87 -5.23
C ARG A 289 -31.78 -12.05 -6.20
N ASN A 290 -30.91 -13.05 -6.01
CA ASN A 290 -30.77 -14.16 -6.94
C ASN A 290 -31.27 -15.49 -6.37
N ASP A 291 -31.85 -15.49 -5.17
CA ASP A 291 -32.33 -16.67 -4.45
C ASP A 291 -31.26 -17.77 -4.38
N ALA A 292 -30.02 -17.37 -4.11
CA ALA A 292 -28.93 -18.31 -3.87
C ALA A 292 -29.14 -18.98 -2.52
N VAL A 293 -28.85 -20.27 -2.40
CA VAL A 293 -28.93 -21.03 -1.15
C VAL A 293 -27.98 -20.40 -0.12
N ALA A 294 -26.74 -20.16 -0.52
CA ALA A 294 -25.75 -19.49 0.29
C ALA A 294 -24.63 -18.87 -0.56
N VAL A 295 -23.97 -17.88 0.03
CA VAL A 295 -22.70 -17.32 -0.46
C VAL A 295 -21.69 -17.44 0.68
N LEU A 296 -20.53 -18.03 0.38
CA LEU A 296 -19.51 -18.41 1.36
C LEU A 296 -18.14 -17.87 0.97
N LEU A 297 -17.32 -17.64 1.98
CA LEU A 297 -15.87 -17.69 1.84
C LEU A 297 -15.37 -18.97 2.52
N VAL A 298 -14.56 -19.74 1.79
CA VAL A 298 -13.95 -20.97 2.27
C VAL A 298 -12.43 -20.79 2.23
N PHE A 299 -11.78 -21.06 3.37
CA PHE A 299 -10.33 -21.02 3.48
C PHE A 299 -9.76 -22.41 3.23
N ASP A 300 -8.58 -22.50 2.62
CA ASP A 300 -7.84 -23.74 2.42
C ASP A 300 -6.66 -23.81 3.42
N ALA A 301 -6.88 -24.58 4.49
CA ALA A 301 -5.91 -24.88 5.53
C ALA A 301 -5.07 -26.13 5.25
N HIS A 302 -5.23 -26.78 4.09
CA HIS A 302 -4.40 -27.92 3.71
C HIS A 302 -2.92 -27.54 3.73
N GLU A 303 -2.06 -28.43 4.23
CA GLU A 303 -0.61 -28.25 4.42
C GLU A 303 -0.21 -27.13 5.39
N LEU A 304 -1.15 -26.58 6.20
CA LEU A 304 -0.81 -25.63 7.25
C LEU A 304 -0.73 -26.31 8.62
N GLU A 305 0.49 -26.66 9.02
CA GLU A 305 0.77 -27.31 10.31
C GLU A 305 0.48 -26.40 11.50
N ASP A 306 0.58 -25.07 11.33
CA ASP A 306 0.39 -24.07 12.38
C ASP A 306 -1.04 -23.48 12.43
N TYR A 307 -1.97 -24.00 11.62
CA TYR A 307 -3.32 -23.45 11.51
C TYR A 307 -4.19 -23.80 12.72
N ALA A 308 -4.43 -22.81 13.59
CA ALA A 308 -5.23 -22.96 14.81
C ALA A 308 -6.68 -22.46 14.71
N GLY A 309 -7.12 -21.97 13.55
CA GLY A 309 -8.41 -21.31 13.38
C GLY A 309 -8.38 -19.79 13.55
N PRO A 310 -9.52 -19.11 13.33
CA PRO A 310 -9.59 -17.65 13.43
C PRO A 310 -9.56 -17.20 14.90
N GLY A 311 -9.01 -16.01 15.13
CA GLY A 311 -8.99 -15.36 16.45
C GLY A 311 -7.64 -15.42 17.14
N TYR A 312 -7.65 -15.25 18.47
CA TYR A 312 -6.45 -15.30 19.30
C TYR A 312 -6.21 -16.71 19.82
N HIS A 313 -5.02 -17.23 19.58
CA HIS A 313 -4.52 -18.49 20.13
C HIS A 313 -3.27 -18.20 20.94
N HIS A 314 -3.14 -18.84 22.10
CA HIS A 314 -1.93 -18.71 22.91
C HIS A 314 -0.73 -19.29 22.14
N PRO A 315 0.45 -18.61 22.10
CA PRO A 315 1.60 -19.09 21.34
C PRO A 315 2.06 -20.51 21.71
N ASP A 316 1.92 -20.88 22.98
CA ASP A 316 2.30 -22.22 23.48
C ASP A 316 1.20 -23.28 23.31
N LYS A 317 0.06 -22.92 22.69
CA LYS A 317 -1.00 -23.90 22.43
C LYS A 317 -0.52 -24.83 21.31
N VAL A 318 -0.42 -26.12 21.62
CA VAL A 318 -0.18 -27.14 20.60
C VAL A 318 -1.38 -27.18 19.66
N THR A 319 -1.14 -26.91 18.38
CA THR A 319 -2.13 -27.02 17.32
C THR A 319 -2.10 -28.44 16.79
N GLU A 320 -3.23 -29.13 16.81
CA GLU A 320 -3.35 -30.43 16.14
C GLU A 320 -3.53 -30.18 14.63
N PRO A 321 -2.79 -30.89 13.77
CA PRO A 321 -2.95 -30.76 12.33
C PRO A 321 -4.37 -31.12 11.94
N VAL A 322 -4.96 -30.29 11.09
CA VAL A 322 -6.34 -30.45 10.63
C VAL A 322 -6.37 -31.45 9.47
N HIS A 323 -7.35 -32.36 9.45
CA HIS A 323 -7.43 -33.44 8.47
C HIS A 323 -8.75 -33.39 7.68
N ASP A 324 -8.72 -33.93 6.45
CA ASP A 324 -9.88 -34.11 5.58
C ASP A 324 -10.73 -32.85 5.37
N MET A 325 -12.02 -32.89 5.69
CA MET A 325 -12.97 -31.79 5.47
C MET A 325 -12.71 -30.58 6.38
N GLU A 326 -12.05 -30.78 7.51
CA GLU A 326 -11.77 -29.68 8.44
C GLU A 326 -10.71 -28.72 7.87
N CYS A 327 -9.95 -29.15 6.85
CA CYS A 327 -9.02 -28.31 6.09
C CYS A 327 -9.72 -27.20 5.30
N TYR A 328 -11.05 -27.25 5.15
CA TYR A 328 -11.82 -26.26 4.39
C TYR A 328 -12.85 -25.50 5.25
N PRO A 329 -12.40 -24.74 6.27
CA PRO A 329 -13.31 -24.04 7.17
C PRO A 329 -14.06 -22.91 6.43
N ILE A 330 -15.33 -22.74 6.79
CA ILE A 330 -16.15 -21.63 6.32
C ILE A 330 -15.78 -20.37 7.09
N VAL A 331 -15.15 -19.42 6.40
CA VAL A 331 -14.72 -18.11 6.91
C VAL A 331 -15.92 -17.19 7.15
N VAL A 332 -16.79 -17.10 6.16
CA VAL A 332 -18.02 -16.30 6.19
C VAL A 332 -19.12 -17.07 5.47
N SER A 333 -20.35 -16.95 5.97
CA SER A 333 -21.52 -17.60 5.39
C SER A 333 -22.73 -16.71 5.50
N TYR A 334 -23.50 -16.60 4.43
CA TYR A 334 -24.82 -15.99 4.46
C TYR A 334 -25.82 -16.77 3.58
N PRO A 335 -27.05 -17.04 4.04
CA PRO A 335 -27.62 -16.64 5.34
C PRO A 335 -27.19 -17.51 6.52
N VAL A 336 -26.97 -18.80 6.31
CA VAL A 336 -26.54 -19.79 7.32
C VAL A 336 -25.46 -20.68 6.72
N LYS A 337 -24.76 -21.47 7.55
CA LYS A 337 -23.73 -22.41 7.09
C LYS A 337 -24.38 -23.64 6.41
N PRO A 338 -24.15 -23.89 5.12
CA PRO A 338 -24.76 -25.00 4.38
C PRO A 338 -23.95 -26.29 4.55
N LEU A 339 -23.93 -26.86 5.76
CA LEU A 339 -23.05 -27.98 6.12
C LEU A 339 -23.25 -29.22 5.23
N ASN A 340 -24.48 -29.48 4.79
CA ASN A 340 -24.83 -30.55 3.86
C ASN A 340 -24.16 -30.42 2.48
N HIS A 341 -23.74 -29.22 2.09
CA HIS A 341 -23.07 -28.96 0.81
C HIS A 341 -21.55 -29.08 0.87
N MET A 342 -20.95 -29.15 2.07
CA MET A 342 -19.49 -29.04 2.23
C MET A 342 -18.70 -30.13 1.51
N VAL A 343 -19.20 -31.37 1.50
CA VAL A 343 -18.55 -32.47 0.77
C VAL A 343 -18.39 -32.13 -0.71
N ASN A 344 -19.45 -31.64 -1.36
CA ASN A 344 -19.40 -31.27 -2.77
C ASN A 344 -18.53 -30.03 -3.01
N ILE A 345 -18.54 -29.07 -2.08
CA ILE A 345 -17.67 -27.89 -2.17
C ILE A 345 -16.21 -28.31 -2.17
N VAL A 346 -15.80 -29.15 -1.21
CA VAL A 346 -14.42 -29.67 -1.11
C VAL A 346 -14.05 -30.47 -2.35
N ASN A 347 -14.93 -31.33 -2.86
CA ASN A 347 -14.69 -32.08 -4.09
C ASN A 347 -14.45 -31.15 -5.28
N VAL A 348 -15.24 -30.08 -5.44
CA VAL A 348 -15.03 -29.12 -6.54
C VAL A 348 -13.74 -28.33 -6.36
N LEU A 349 -13.42 -27.89 -5.13
CA LEU A 349 -12.19 -27.17 -4.83
C LEU A 349 -10.94 -28.00 -5.16
N THR A 350 -10.98 -29.30 -4.87
CA THR A 350 -9.88 -30.24 -5.13
C THR A 350 -9.80 -30.66 -6.60
N GLU A 351 -10.90 -31.12 -7.20
CA GLU A 351 -10.94 -31.58 -8.59
C GLU A 351 -10.70 -30.46 -9.61
N ARG A 352 -11.10 -29.23 -9.28
CA ARG A 352 -10.97 -28.04 -10.15
C ARG A 352 -9.92 -27.05 -9.67
N ALA A 353 -8.99 -27.49 -8.81
CA ALA A 353 -7.94 -26.64 -8.23
C ALA A 353 -7.13 -25.88 -9.29
N ALA A 354 -6.70 -26.56 -10.37
CA ALA A 354 -5.94 -25.94 -11.46
C ALA A 354 -6.74 -24.84 -12.20
N ASP A 355 -8.03 -25.04 -12.39
CA ASP A 355 -8.92 -24.06 -13.03
C ASP A 355 -9.14 -22.83 -12.15
N LEU A 356 -9.28 -23.05 -10.84
CA LEU A 356 -9.40 -22.00 -9.86
C LEU A 356 -8.09 -21.19 -9.73
N ALA A 357 -6.94 -21.86 -9.73
CA ALA A 357 -5.61 -21.26 -9.66
C ALA A 357 -5.28 -20.38 -10.88
N ALA A 358 -5.91 -20.60 -12.03
CA ALA A 358 -5.77 -19.72 -13.20
C ALA A 358 -6.31 -18.30 -12.96
N MET A 359 -7.22 -18.13 -11.98
CA MET A 359 -7.75 -16.86 -11.47
C MET A 359 -8.39 -15.92 -12.52
N ASP A 360 -8.68 -16.40 -13.72
CA ASP A 360 -9.23 -15.62 -14.84
C ASP A 360 -10.69 -15.95 -15.18
N ARG A 361 -11.22 -17.03 -14.63
CA ARG A 361 -12.60 -17.48 -14.88
C ARG A 361 -13.30 -17.88 -13.60
N VAL A 362 -14.62 -17.87 -13.69
CA VAL A 362 -15.52 -18.40 -12.67
C VAL A 362 -15.79 -19.87 -13.01
N VAL A 363 -15.65 -20.76 -12.03
CA VAL A 363 -15.87 -22.20 -12.20
C VAL A 363 -17.31 -22.53 -11.85
N PHE A 364 -18.02 -23.22 -12.74
CA PHE A 364 -19.35 -23.78 -12.50
C PHE A 364 -19.26 -25.30 -12.39
N SER A 365 -19.90 -25.87 -11.38
CA SER A 365 -20.02 -27.32 -11.19
C SER A 365 -21.45 -27.67 -10.77
N PHE A 366 -22.13 -28.50 -11.55
CA PHE A 366 -23.49 -28.96 -11.26
C PHE A 366 -23.46 -30.39 -10.72
N SER A 367 -24.03 -30.61 -9.53
CA SER A 367 -24.23 -31.95 -8.98
C SER A 367 -25.63 -32.44 -9.33
N ALA A 368 -25.72 -33.46 -10.20
CA ALA A 368 -26.99 -34.10 -10.52
C ALA A 368 -27.61 -34.83 -9.32
N LYS A 369 -26.80 -35.26 -8.35
CA LYS A 369 -27.26 -35.93 -7.13
C LYS A 369 -28.00 -34.98 -6.20
N GLU A 370 -27.42 -33.81 -5.94
CA GLU A 370 -28.02 -32.79 -5.06
C GLU A 370 -28.96 -31.83 -5.81
N GLN A 371 -28.97 -31.86 -7.14
CA GLN A 371 -29.64 -30.88 -8.00
C GLN A 371 -29.16 -29.43 -7.76
N SER A 372 -27.94 -29.25 -7.24
CA SER A 372 -27.37 -27.95 -6.92
C SER A 372 -26.19 -27.58 -7.83
N THR A 373 -26.01 -26.29 -8.10
CA THR A 373 -24.84 -25.73 -8.77
C THR A 373 -23.95 -24.98 -7.80
N TYR A 374 -22.65 -25.24 -7.90
CA TYR A 374 -21.59 -24.56 -7.17
C TYR A 374 -20.82 -23.64 -8.13
N VAL A 375 -20.77 -22.36 -7.79
CA VAL A 375 -20.10 -21.32 -8.58
C VAL A 375 -18.95 -20.76 -7.75
N MET A 376 -17.72 -20.85 -8.26
CA MET A 376 -16.51 -20.63 -7.47
C MET A 376 -15.48 -19.74 -8.17
N ALA A 377 -14.74 -18.96 -7.38
CA ALA A 377 -13.54 -18.26 -7.82
C ALA A 377 -12.59 -17.98 -6.64
N LEU A 378 -11.28 -17.95 -6.90
CA LEU A 378 -10.31 -17.57 -5.87
C LEU A 378 -10.26 -16.05 -5.65
N CYS A 379 -10.37 -15.65 -4.40
CA CYS A 379 -10.16 -14.27 -3.93
C CYS A 379 -8.71 -14.03 -3.50
N ASP A 380 -8.02 -15.08 -3.06
CA ASP A 380 -6.61 -15.12 -2.66
C ASP A 380 -6.11 -16.56 -2.86
N PRO A 381 -4.80 -16.85 -2.78
CA PRO A 381 -4.27 -18.20 -2.99
C PRO A 381 -4.97 -19.30 -2.18
N ARG A 382 -5.41 -18.99 -0.95
CA ARG A 382 -6.09 -19.92 -0.03
C ARG A 382 -7.53 -19.52 0.30
N MET A 383 -8.12 -18.58 -0.43
CA MET A 383 -9.48 -18.09 -0.13
C MET A 383 -10.38 -18.21 -1.36
N SER A 384 -11.44 -18.99 -1.24
CA SER A 384 -12.41 -19.25 -2.30
C SER A 384 -13.75 -18.59 -2.00
N LEU A 385 -14.28 -17.82 -2.95
CA LEU A 385 -15.68 -17.39 -2.95
C LEU A 385 -16.52 -18.51 -3.57
N VAL A 386 -17.58 -18.92 -2.88
CA VAL A 386 -18.48 -19.99 -3.31
C VAL A 386 -19.92 -19.50 -3.26
N VAL A 387 -20.69 -19.74 -4.31
CA VAL A 387 -22.13 -19.49 -4.38
C VAL A 387 -22.85 -20.78 -4.71
N ILE A 388 -23.93 -21.08 -3.99
CA ILE A 388 -24.70 -22.31 -4.12
C ILE A 388 -26.11 -21.97 -4.62
N PHE A 389 -26.61 -22.73 -5.59
CA PHE A 389 -27.99 -22.66 -6.07
C PHE A 389 -28.62 -24.03 -6.11
N ASP A 390 -29.88 -24.18 -5.68
CA ASP A 390 -30.68 -25.40 -5.87
C ASP A 390 -31.37 -25.42 -7.23
N SER A 391 -30.58 -25.13 -8.25
CA SER A 391 -30.98 -25.22 -9.64
C SER A 391 -29.73 -25.30 -10.50
N LYS A 392 -29.88 -25.80 -11.73
CA LYS A 392 -28.82 -25.80 -12.73
C LYS A 392 -28.53 -24.36 -13.18
N LYS A 393 -27.31 -23.88 -12.93
CA LYS A 393 -26.76 -22.61 -13.44
C LYS A 393 -25.60 -22.88 -14.38
N THR A 394 -25.30 -21.94 -15.27
CA THR A 394 -24.25 -22.07 -16.27
C THR A 394 -23.50 -20.76 -16.44
N GLU A 395 -22.38 -20.78 -17.16
CA GLU A 395 -21.62 -19.57 -17.50
C GLU A 395 -22.44 -18.52 -18.29
N LYS A 396 -23.56 -18.93 -18.90
CA LYS A 396 -24.51 -18.03 -19.58
C LYS A 396 -25.25 -17.11 -18.59
N ASP A 397 -25.27 -17.43 -17.30
CA ASP A 397 -25.82 -16.59 -16.24
C ASP A 397 -24.87 -15.43 -15.91
N THR A 398 -24.74 -14.49 -16.84
CA THR A 398 -23.73 -13.41 -16.81
C THR A 398 -23.76 -12.57 -15.54
N HIS A 399 -24.92 -12.36 -14.93
CA HIS A 399 -25.05 -11.63 -13.67
C HIS A 399 -24.37 -12.35 -12.49
N ILE A 400 -24.40 -13.69 -12.46
CA ILE A 400 -23.70 -14.51 -11.45
C ILE A 400 -22.19 -14.43 -11.72
N THR A 401 -21.79 -14.68 -12.97
CA THR A 401 -20.39 -14.63 -13.39
C THR A 401 -19.76 -13.28 -13.05
N ASN A 402 -20.43 -12.17 -13.39
CA ASN A 402 -19.95 -10.82 -13.12
C ASN A 402 -19.82 -10.57 -11.61
N PHE A 403 -20.80 -10.96 -10.80
CA PHE A 403 -20.72 -10.79 -9.35
C PHE A 403 -19.53 -11.55 -8.75
N VAL A 404 -19.41 -12.85 -9.06
CA VAL A 404 -18.35 -13.71 -8.49
C VAL A 404 -16.97 -13.22 -8.93
N PHE A 405 -16.82 -12.85 -10.20
CA PHE A 405 -15.58 -12.32 -10.74
C PHE A 405 -15.22 -10.95 -10.14
N ASP A 406 -16.17 -9.99 -10.12
CA ASP A 406 -15.93 -8.65 -9.59
C ASP A 406 -15.64 -8.65 -8.09
N MET A 407 -16.35 -9.48 -7.32
CA MET A 407 -16.13 -9.65 -5.90
C MET A 407 -14.72 -10.22 -5.63
N SER A 408 -14.34 -11.27 -6.36
CA SER A 408 -13.02 -11.88 -6.25
C SER A 408 -11.91 -10.88 -6.62
N LEU A 409 -12.07 -10.16 -7.72
CA LEU A 409 -11.12 -9.14 -8.17
C LEU A 409 -10.98 -7.98 -7.18
N GLN A 410 -12.07 -7.57 -6.53
CA GLN A 410 -12.03 -6.57 -5.47
C GLN A 410 -11.27 -7.06 -4.24
N LEU A 411 -11.49 -8.31 -3.82
CA LEU A 411 -10.83 -8.90 -2.65
C LEU A 411 -9.33 -9.14 -2.87
N ARG A 412 -8.89 -9.38 -4.10
CA ARG A 412 -7.46 -9.41 -4.45
C ARG A 412 -6.76 -8.05 -4.29
N CYS A 413 -7.52 -6.95 -4.30
CA CYS A 413 -7.06 -5.57 -4.15
C CYS A 413 -6.12 -5.03 -5.26
N ASN A 414 -5.87 -5.78 -6.34
CA ASN A 414 -4.96 -5.40 -7.45
C ASN A 414 -5.28 -4.01 -8.02
N LYS A 415 -6.57 -3.70 -8.18
CA LYS A 415 -7.03 -2.40 -8.72
C LYS A 415 -6.52 -1.21 -7.92
N VAL A 416 -6.31 -1.34 -6.60
CA VAL A 416 -5.79 -0.23 -5.80
C VAL A 416 -4.33 0.08 -6.18
N PHE A 417 -3.53 -0.95 -6.45
CA PHE A 417 -2.16 -0.81 -6.94
C PHE A 417 -2.10 -0.31 -8.40
N ALA A 418 -2.99 -0.81 -9.27
CA ALA A 418 -3.12 -0.28 -10.63
C ALA A 418 -3.49 1.22 -10.63
N ASN A 419 -4.31 1.66 -9.68
CA ASN A 419 -4.72 3.05 -9.51
C ASN A 419 -3.71 3.93 -8.76
N LEU A 420 -2.50 3.43 -8.49
CA LEU A 420 -1.38 4.26 -8.00
C LEU A 420 -1.09 5.40 -8.99
N LYS A 421 -1.22 5.12 -10.29
CA LYS A 421 -1.30 6.16 -11.31
C LYS A 421 -2.66 6.83 -11.22
N LEU A 422 -2.71 8.07 -10.72
CA LEU A 422 -3.93 8.87 -10.78
C LEU A 422 -4.32 9.05 -12.25
N SER A 423 -5.51 8.59 -12.61
CA SER A 423 -6.14 9.04 -13.86
C SER A 423 -6.29 10.55 -13.74
N THR A 424 -5.49 11.31 -14.47
CA THR A 424 -5.76 12.72 -14.72
C THR A 424 -7.15 12.76 -15.37
N LYS A 425 -8.15 13.20 -14.60
CA LYS A 425 -9.47 13.52 -15.14
C LYS A 425 -9.39 14.82 -15.92
#